data_AF-A0A819DAD5-F1
#
_entry.id   AF-A0A819DAD5-F1
#
_cell.length_a   1.000
_cell.length_b   1.000
_cell.length_c   1.000
_cell.angle_alpha   90.00
_cell.angle_beta   90.00
_cell.angle_gamma   90.00
#
_symmetry.space_group_name_H-M   'P 1'
#
loop_
_entity.id
_entity.type
_entity.pdbx_description
1 polymer ?
#
loop_
_entity_poly.entity_id
_entity_poly.type
_entity_poly.pdbx_seq_one_letter_code
_entity_poly.pdbx_strand_id
1 'polypeptide(L)'
;MQQITVLITALLAVIISINAKSVLHDGLPARYHVSGVIQLPYAEIREPFESWIDVQAGFSRIDYYGGAAKTVQRKGQGGQDVGANYKIIPMSDEQVLNKISCFQANGTSDEPVDVQHTIPDFTTFQDMGPAEWRGIKCQMYQSVDQVGDKKSTYTYYINIANKHPVHYEMFGYDSLIGSHFDKYTIDYYNYDENTIDPTVFHVTDAMTCTGFPGPGLEHTSPRVLFNPMSEYINRHGEDHLQSSFEKFKNKHGHKYESEQEHRHRLKVFRNNVRYINTQNRASLPYKMKINKFADRTDDELRVLRGRRHTKGFNGGLPFPKEELASSNLAIPDSIDWRIMGAVTPVKDQGICGSCWSFGTTGTIEGAYFVKHGTSIRLSEQDLIDCSWGFGNNGCDGGEDFRAYQYIMKHNGIALEDAYGPYLQEDSFCHHDNTTKGTKILGYVNITEGDEEALRIAIATKGPVSVAIDAAHKGFLFYASGVFYDPDCGNTPEALDHAVLAVGYGTLNGQDYWLVKNSWSTYWGNDGYVLMSRKNNNCGVATSATYVIIE
;
A
#
# COMPACT_ATOMS: atom_id res chain seq x y z
N MET A 1 -51.92 -74.23 10.52
CA MET A 1 -52.05 -74.47 9.07
C MET A 1 -52.11 -73.12 8.37
N GLN A 2 -51.43 -73.02 7.23
CA GLN A 2 -51.06 -71.80 6.49
C GLN A 2 -52.22 -70.95 5.94
N GLN A 3 -51.79 -69.75 5.49
CA GLN A 3 -52.24 -68.90 4.37
C GLN A 3 -52.87 -67.58 4.84
N ILE A 4 -52.12 -66.47 4.88
CA ILE A 4 -51.66 -65.61 3.77
C ILE A 4 -52.84 -65.07 2.94
N THR A 5 -53.14 -63.80 3.13
CA THR A 5 -53.81 -62.93 2.13
C THR A 5 -53.06 -61.60 2.14
N VAL A 6 -52.41 -61.29 1.02
CA VAL A 6 -51.70 -60.03 0.78
C VAL A 6 -52.73 -58.99 0.35
N LEU A 7 -52.83 -57.87 1.08
CA LEU A 7 -53.62 -56.72 0.70
C LEU A 7 -52.69 -55.53 0.45
N ILE A 8 -52.66 -55.08 -0.81
CA ILE A 8 -52.00 -53.86 -1.28
C ILE A 8 -52.78 -52.67 -0.70
N THR A 9 -52.12 -51.84 0.12
CA THR A 9 -52.66 -50.56 0.57
C THR A 9 -51.91 -49.43 -0.14
N ALA A 10 -52.64 -48.70 -0.98
CA ALA A 10 -52.21 -47.43 -1.56
C ALA A 10 -52.29 -46.35 -0.47
N LEU A 11 -51.14 -45.74 -0.13
CA LEU A 11 -51.11 -44.54 0.68
C LEU A 11 -51.08 -43.32 -0.26
N LEU A 12 -52.16 -42.54 -0.25
CA LEU A 12 -52.17 -41.18 -0.79
C LEU A 12 -51.21 -40.31 0.03
N ALA A 13 -50.13 -39.84 -0.59
CA ALA A 13 -49.37 -38.71 -0.09
C ALA A 13 -50.03 -37.41 -0.60
N VAL A 14 -50.60 -36.65 0.33
CA VAL A 14 -51.04 -35.27 0.09
C VAL A 14 -49.79 -34.41 -0.11
N ILE A 15 -49.55 -33.98 -1.35
CA ILE A 15 -48.53 -32.97 -1.65
C ILE A 15 -49.12 -31.60 -1.26
N ILE A 16 -48.71 -31.08 -0.11
CA ILE A 16 -48.87 -29.66 0.20
C ILE A 16 -47.78 -28.93 -0.58
N SER A 17 -48.17 -28.32 -1.70
CA SER A 17 -47.33 -27.38 -2.44
C SER A 17 -47.20 -26.07 -1.65
N ILE A 18 -46.20 -25.99 -0.78
CA ILE A 18 -45.69 -24.70 -0.31
C ILE A 18 -44.82 -24.15 -1.43
N ASN A 19 -45.41 -23.29 -2.24
CA ASN A 19 -44.70 -22.52 -3.25
C ASN A 19 -43.92 -21.40 -2.53
N ALA A 20 -42.78 -21.75 -1.91
CA ALA A 20 -41.81 -20.79 -1.44
C ALA A 20 -40.84 -20.53 -2.61
N LYS A 21 -41.09 -19.44 -3.36
CA LYS A 21 -40.10 -18.93 -4.31
C LYS A 21 -38.80 -18.64 -3.58
N SER A 22 -37.72 -19.20 -4.11
CA SER A 22 -36.36 -18.94 -3.66
C SER A 22 -35.96 -17.51 -4.03
N VAL A 23 -35.77 -16.64 -3.03
CA VAL A 23 -35.39 -15.23 -3.27
C VAL A 23 -34.03 -15.10 -3.97
N LEU A 24 -33.17 -16.13 -3.97
CA LEU A 24 -31.83 -16.06 -4.55
C LEU A 24 -31.62 -17.03 -5.74
N HIS A 25 -32.71 -17.57 -6.29
CA HIS A 25 -32.70 -18.31 -7.56
C HIS A 25 -33.55 -17.61 -8.65
N ASP A 26 -34.33 -16.58 -8.29
CA ASP A 26 -35.20 -15.74 -9.15
C ASP A 26 -34.63 -14.31 -9.41
N GLY A 27 -33.30 -14.13 -9.31
CA GLY A 27 -32.61 -12.85 -9.56
C GLY A 27 -32.30 -12.03 -8.29
N LEU A 28 -31.54 -10.95 -8.44
CA LEU A 28 -31.17 -10.07 -7.31
C LEU A 28 -32.40 -9.31 -6.77
N PRO A 29 -32.49 -9.07 -5.45
CA PRO A 29 -33.58 -8.32 -4.85
C PRO A 29 -33.65 -6.90 -5.45
N ALA A 30 -34.87 -6.42 -5.69
CA ALA A 30 -35.10 -5.11 -6.29
C ALA A 30 -34.60 -3.95 -5.42
N ARG A 31 -34.63 -4.14 -4.09
CA ARG A 31 -34.20 -3.19 -3.07
C ARG A 31 -33.63 -3.93 -1.88
N TYR A 32 -32.50 -3.47 -1.35
CA TYR A 32 -31.94 -4.01 -0.13
C TYR A 32 -30.92 -3.07 0.52
N HIS A 33 -30.81 -3.19 1.83
CA HIS A 33 -29.73 -2.66 2.65
C HIS A 33 -28.89 -3.82 3.18
N VAL A 34 -27.56 -3.64 3.17
CA VAL A 34 -26.65 -4.63 3.74
C VAL A 34 -25.36 -3.98 4.18
N SER A 35 -24.85 -4.41 5.33
CA SER A 35 -23.51 -4.08 5.82
C SER A 35 -22.60 -5.29 5.78
N GLY A 36 -21.29 -5.10 5.89
CA GLY A 36 -20.37 -6.22 5.81
C GLY A 36 -18.91 -5.81 5.93
N VAL A 37 -18.03 -6.79 5.72
CA VAL A 37 -16.58 -6.57 5.68
C VAL A 37 -16.00 -7.36 4.51
N ILE A 38 -15.31 -6.66 3.61
CA ILE A 38 -14.46 -7.24 2.57
C ILE A 38 -13.10 -7.57 3.20
N GLN A 39 -12.57 -8.76 2.95
CA GLN A 39 -11.27 -9.20 3.44
C GLN A 39 -10.43 -9.78 2.31
N LEU A 40 -9.16 -9.36 2.23
CA LEU A 40 -8.15 -9.97 1.39
C LEU A 40 -6.97 -10.33 2.31
N PRO A 41 -6.92 -11.56 2.83
CA PRO A 41 -5.92 -11.93 3.85
C PRO A 41 -4.49 -11.70 3.39
N TYR A 42 -4.16 -12.04 2.13
CA TYR A 42 -2.81 -11.88 1.58
C TYR A 42 -2.44 -10.43 1.22
N ALA A 43 -3.42 -9.53 1.19
CA ALA A 43 -3.20 -8.11 0.99
C ALA A 43 -3.44 -7.32 2.27
N GLU A 44 -3.66 -7.97 3.42
CA GLU A 44 -3.92 -7.32 4.72
C GLU A 44 -5.07 -6.29 4.65
N ILE A 45 -6.04 -6.55 3.77
CA ILE A 45 -7.20 -5.69 3.61
C ILE A 45 -8.31 -6.20 4.51
N ARG A 46 -8.84 -5.29 5.33
CA ARG A 46 -10.12 -5.42 6.02
C ARG A 46 -10.91 -4.13 5.85
N GLU A 47 -11.92 -4.17 4.98
CA GLU A 47 -12.68 -3.00 4.56
C GLU A 47 -14.15 -3.16 4.93
N PRO A 48 -14.62 -2.52 6.02
CA PRO A 48 -16.03 -2.51 6.37
C PRO A 48 -16.82 -1.64 5.39
N PHE A 49 -18.02 -2.07 5.06
CA PHE A 49 -18.94 -1.34 4.21
C PHE A 49 -20.38 -1.40 4.74
N GLU A 50 -21.18 -0.41 4.33
CA GLU A 50 -22.62 -0.37 4.47
C GLU A 50 -23.21 0.11 3.15
N SER A 51 -24.29 -0.51 2.69
CA SER A 51 -24.79 -0.27 1.33
C SER A 51 -26.31 -0.23 1.26
N TRP A 52 -26.80 0.62 0.36
CA TRP A 52 -28.21 0.79 0.02
C TRP A 52 -28.33 0.64 -1.50
N ILE A 53 -29.19 -0.27 -1.95
CA ILE A 53 -29.39 -0.55 -3.37
C ILE A 53 -30.88 -0.46 -3.69
N ASP A 54 -31.21 0.34 -4.70
CA ASP A 54 -32.55 0.45 -5.29
C ASP A 54 -32.45 0.31 -6.80
N VAL A 55 -32.56 -0.94 -7.27
CA VAL A 55 -32.42 -1.30 -8.69
C VAL A 55 -33.53 -0.66 -9.52
N GLN A 56 -34.74 -0.57 -8.97
CA GLN A 56 -35.90 0.00 -9.66
C GLN A 56 -35.77 1.51 -9.81
N ALA A 57 -35.31 2.22 -8.77
CA ALA A 57 -35.05 3.64 -8.88
C ALA A 57 -33.75 3.96 -9.64
N GLY A 58 -32.87 2.97 -9.82
CA GLY A 58 -31.59 3.12 -10.53
C GLY A 58 -30.51 3.76 -9.67
N PHE A 59 -30.50 3.51 -8.36
CA PHE A 59 -29.53 4.09 -7.43
C PHE A 59 -28.85 3.04 -6.56
N SER A 60 -27.57 3.27 -6.27
CA SER A 60 -26.84 2.58 -5.20
C SER A 60 -25.97 3.56 -4.45
N ARG A 61 -25.76 3.27 -3.17
CA ARG A 61 -24.77 3.94 -2.32
C ARG A 61 -24.02 2.90 -1.50
N ILE A 62 -22.72 3.06 -1.39
CA ILE A 62 -21.87 2.29 -0.48
C ILE A 62 -21.01 3.25 0.34
N ASP A 63 -21.09 3.11 1.65
CA ASP A 63 -20.27 3.81 2.63
C ASP A 63 -19.21 2.84 3.14
N TYR A 64 -17.94 3.19 2.93
CA TYR A 64 -16.77 2.46 3.41
C TYR A 64 -16.22 3.12 4.68
N TYR A 65 -15.66 2.31 5.58
CA TYR A 65 -15.01 2.80 6.81
C TYR A 65 -15.92 3.75 7.62
N GLY A 66 -17.18 3.37 7.82
CA GLY A 66 -18.14 4.17 8.59
C GLY A 66 -18.54 5.49 7.91
N GLY A 67 -18.49 5.54 6.58
CA GLY A 67 -18.87 6.71 5.79
C GLY A 67 -17.71 7.69 5.52
N ALA A 68 -16.48 7.30 5.86
CA ALA A 68 -15.29 8.08 5.52
C ALA A 68 -15.10 8.18 4.00
N ALA A 69 -15.44 7.14 3.24
CA ALA A 69 -15.55 7.21 1.79
C ALA A 69 -16.92 6.70 1.35
N LYS A 70 -17.61 7.46 0.49
CA LYS A 70 -18.92 7.08 -0.03
C LYS A 70 -18.89 7.05 -1.54
N THR A 71 -19.45 6.00 -2.14
CA THR A 71 -19.69 5.92 -3.58
C THR A 71 -21.18 5.89 -3.82
N VAL A 72 -21.65 6.68 -4.79
CA VAL A 72 -23.06 6.70 -5.21
C VAL A 72 -23.12 6.55 -6.72
N GLN A 73 -23.98 5.66 -7.22
CA GLN A 73 -24.22 5.50 -8.65
C GLN A 73 -25.66 5.84 -8.97
N ARG A 74 -25.83 6.62 -10.03
CA ARG A 74 -27.12 6.82 -10.71
C ARG A 74 -27.04 6.15 -12.07
N LYS A 75 -27.86 5.12 -12.26
CA LYS A 75 -28.02 4.41 -13.52
C LYS A 75 -28.42 5.37 -14.65
N GLY A 76 -27.84 5.18 -15.83
CA GLY A 76 -28.27 5.88 -17.03
C GLY A 76 -29.64 5.38 -17.50
N GLN A 77 -30.56 6.28 -17.82
CA GLN A 77 -31.91 5.93 -18.31
C GLN A 77 -31.98 5.67 -19.83
N GLY A 78 -30.82 5.62 -20.51
CA GLY A 78 -30.71 5.39 -21.95
C GLY A 78 -30.77 6.68 -22.78
N GLY A 79 -30.50 6.56 -24.08
CA GLY A 79 -30.38 7.73 -24.96
C GLY A 79 -29.14 8.56 -24.64
N GLN A 80 -29.32 9.85 -24.32
CA GLN A 80 -28.23 10.74 -23.91
C GLN A 80 -27.91 10.65 -22.40
N ASP A 81 -28.75 9.97 -21.60
CA ASP A 81 -28.48 9.78 -20.17
C ASP A 81 -27.57 8.56 -19.95
N VAL A 82 -26.28 8.84 -19.86
CA VAL A 82 -25.20 7.88 -19.58
C VAL A 82 -25.03 7.59 -18.08
N GLY A 83 -25.83 8.19 -17.21
CA GLY A 83 -25.72 8.06 -15.77
C GLY A 83 -24.49 8.77 -15.17
N ALA A 84 -24.36 8.72 -13.84
CA ALA A 84 -23.30 9.41 -13.11
C ALA A 84 -22.83 8.62 -11.89
N ASN A 85 -21.52 8.64 -11.67
CA ASN A 85 -20.90 8.15 -10.44
C ASN A 85 -20.45 9.34 -9.58
N TYR A 86 -20.61 9.19 -8.28
CA TYR A 86 -20.16 10.16 -7.29
C TYR A 86 -19.26 9.50 -6.26
N LYS A 87 -18.27 10.25 -5.78
CA LYS A 87 -17.38 9.85 -4.69
C LYS A 87 -17.27 11.00 -3.69
N ILE A 88 -17.62 10.73 -2.45
CA ILE A 88 -17.61 11.71 -1.36
C ILE A 88 -16.57 11.26 -0.34
N ILE A 89 -15.56 12.08 -0.12
CA ILE A 89 -14.42 11.78 0.76
C ILE A 89 -13.94 13.04 1.50
N PRO A 90 -13.34 12.91 2.70
CA PRO A 90 -12.62 14.00 3.32
C PRO A 90 -11.34 14.28 2.53
N MET A 91 -11.10 15.56 2.27
CA MET A 91 -9.84 16.06 1.73
C MET A 91 -9.25 17.09 2.66
N SER A 92 -7.94 17.02 2.83
CA SER A 92 -7.17 18.00 3.58
C SER A 92 -6.21 18.70 2.63
N ASP A 93 -6.04 20.00 2.82
CA ASP A 93 -4.99 20.80 2.23
C ASP A 93 -4.25 21.56 3.35
N GLU A 94 -3.38 22.50 2.98
CA GLU A 94 -2.62 23.31 3.94
C GLU A 94 -3.51 24.24 4.80
N GLN A 95 -4.76 24.48 4.39
CA GLN A 95 -5.67 25.44 5.01
C GLN A 95 -6.86 24.78 5.71
N VAL A 96 -7.30 23.61 5.25
CA VAL A 96 -8.52 22.95 5.71
C VAL A 96 -8.26 21.47 5.93
N LEU A 97 -8.62 20.97 7.11
CA LEU A 97 -8.54 19.55 7.45
C LEU A 97 -9.88 18.85 7.22
N ASN A 98 -9.83 17.70 6.54
CA ASN A 98 -10.94 16.77 6.37
C ASN A 98 -12.23 17.41 5.81
N LYS A 99 -12.09 18.38 4.92
CA LYS A 99 -13.22 18.97 4.19
C LYS A 99 -13.89 17.90 3.34
N ILE A 100 -15.16 17.63 3.62
CA ILE A 100 -15.95 16.72 2.80
C ILE A 100 -16.07 17.31 1.39
N SER A 101 -15.58 16.55 0.41
CA SER A 101 -15.51 16.94 -0.99
C SER A 101 -16.23 15.91 -1.86
N CYS A 102 -16.92 16.37 -2.90
CA CYS A 102 -17.62 15.51 -3.85
C CYS A 102 -16.93 15.53 -5.22
N PHE A 103 -16.74 14.34 -5.77
CA PHE A 103 -16.24 14.12 -7.11
C PHE A 103 -17.28 13.42 -7.96
N GLN A 104 -17.39 13.80 -9.23
CA GLN A 104 -18.31 13.21 -10.19
C GLN A 104 -17.56 12.70 -11.42
N ALA A 105 -17.94 11.50 -11.88
CA ALA A 105 -17.53 10.94 -13.16
C ALA A 105 -18.75 10.34 -13.88
N ASN A 106 -19.06 10.87 -15.06
CA ASN A 106 -20.18 10.38 -15.87
C ASN A 106 -19.81 9.10 -16.62
N GLY A 107 -20.83 8.29 -16.94
CA GLY A 107 -20.66 7.18 -17.87
C GLY A 107 -20.39 7.67 -19.29
N THR A 108 -20.17 6.73 -20.20
CA THR A 108 -20.09 7.00 -21.65
C THR A 108 -21.24 6.30 -22.37
N SER A 109 -21.41 6.58 -23.66
CA SER A 109 -22.38 5.85 -24.49
C SER A 109 -22.08 4.34 -24.54
N ASP A 110 -20.79 4.00 -24.55
CA ASP A 110 -20.31 2.62 -24.68
C ASP A 110 -20.31 1.91 -23.32
N GLU A 111 -20.21 2.69 -22.24
CA GLU A 111 -20.21 2.22 -20.86
C GLU A 111 -21.07 3.14 -19.97
N PRO A 112 -22.41 3.05 -20.07
CA PRO A 112 -23.30 3.78 -19.18
C PRO A 112 -23.13 3.30 -17.74
N VAL A 113 -23.37 4.19 -16.79
CA VAL A 113 -23.37 3.83 -15.37
C VAL A 113 -24.55 2.92 -15.07
N ASP A 114 -24.30 1.86 -14.31
CA ASP A 114 -25.33 0.99 -13.73
C ASP A 114 -25.23 0.98 -12.19
N VAL A 115 -26.26 0.44 -11.55
CA VAL A 115 -26.33 0.24 -10.10
C VAL A 115 -25.22 -0.70 -9.65
N GLN A 116 -24.52 -0.32 -8.58
CA GLN A 116 -23.49 -1.12 -7.93
C GLN A 116 -24.16 -2.05 -6.91
N HIS A 117 -24.24 -3.32 -7.26
CA HIS A 117 -24.66 -4.36 -6.32
C HIS A 117 -23.57 -4.60 -5.25
N THR A 118 -23.96 -5.21 -4.13
CA THR A 118 -23.03 -5.74 -3.11
C THR A 118 -23.17 -7.25 -2.93
N ILE A 119 -24.15 -7.87 -3.59
CA ILE A 119 -24.40 -9.31 -3.62
C ILE A 119 -24.14 -9.81 -5.05
N PRO A 120 -23.44 -10.95 -5.24
CA PRO A 120 -23.12 -11.47 -6.57
C PRO A 120 -24.36 -11.95 -7.33
N ASP A 121 -24.28 -11.96 -8.66
CA ASP A 121 -25.30 -12.60 -9.50
C ASP A 121 -25.26 -14.13 -9.37
N PHE A 122 -26.43 -14.74 -9.11
CA PHE A 122 -26.64 -16.17 -8.90
C PHE A 122 -26.79 -16.99 -10.17
N THR A 123 -26.91 -16.36 -11.34
CA THR A 123 -27.18 -17.06 -12.63
C THR A 123 -26.24 -18.23 -12.92
N THR A 124 -24.99 -18.17 -12.47
CA THR A 124 -23.95 -19.17 -12.71
C THR A 124 -23.66 -20.07 -11.50
N PHE A 125 -24.38 -19.87 -10.38
CA PHE A 125 -24.19 -20.64 -9.16
C PHE A 125 -25.06 -21.91 -9.14
N GLN A 126 -24.48 -23.00 -8.65
CA GLN A 126 -25.14 -24.27 -8.45
C GLN A 126 -25.40 -24.47 -6.95
N ASP A 127 -26.58 -25.01 -6.63
CA ASP A 127 -26.92 -25.38 -5.26
C ASP A 127 -26.10 -26.60 -4.82
N MET A 128 -25.35 -26.46 -3.73
CA MET A 128 -24.49 -27.50 -3.16
C MET A 128 -25.10 -28.17 -1.92
N GLY A 129 -26.29 -27.75 -1.50
CA GLY A 129 -26.96 -28.29 -0.32
C GLY A 129 -26.69 -27.52 0.99
N PRO A 130 -27.25 -28.01 2.10
CA PRO A 130 -27.04 -27.44 3.42
C PRO A 130 -25.57 -27.51 3.86
N ALA A 131 -25.10 -26.44 4.49
CA ALA A 131 -23.78 -26.30 5.09
C ALA A 131 -23.85 -25.47 6.38
N GLU A 132 -22.71 -25.27 7.05
CA GLU A 132 -22.60 -24.40 8.21
C GLU A 132 -21.45 -23.41 8.02
N TRP A 133 -21.69 -22.15 8.36
CA TRP A 133 -20.66 -21.11 8.39
C TRP A 133 -20.65 -20.41 9.75
N ARG A 134 -19.55 -20.54 10.51
CA ARG A 134 -19.38 -19.96 11.86
C ARG A 134 -20.60 -20.21 12.78
N GLY A 135 -21.15 -21.42 12.78
CA GLY A 135 -22.32 -21.80 13.59
C GLY A 135 -23.69 -21.44 13.00
N ILE A 136 -23.73 -20.80 11.83
CA ILE A 136 -24.98 -20.45 11.12
C ILE A 136 -25.30 -21.54 10.10
N LYS A 137 -26.51 -22.12 10.16
CA LYS A 137 -27.01 -23.07 9.18
C LYS A 137 -27.34 -22.36 7.87
N CYS A 138 -26.64 -22.73 6.80
CA CYS A 138 -26.72 -22.07 5.51
C CYS A 138 -27.07 -23.04 4.38
N GLN A 139 -27.70 -22.53 3.33
CA GLN A 139 -27.66 -23.13 2.01
C GLN A 139 -26.37 -22.66 1.33
N MET A 140 -25.58 -23.59 0.80
CA MET A 140 -24.33 -23.28 0.12
C MET A 140 -24.54 -23.34 -1.39
N TYR A 141 -24.04 -22.32 -2.08
CA TYR A 141 -24.01 -22.25 -3.53
C TYR A 141 -22.57 -22.12 -4.00
N GLN A 142 -22.24 -22.75 -5.12
CA GLN A 142 -20.91 -22.70 -5.67
C GLN A 142 -20.94 -22.45 -7.17
N SER A 143 -19.98 -21.67 -7.64
CA SER A 143 -19.70 -21.52 -9.05
C SER A 143 -18.21 -21.68 -9.29
N VAL A 144 -17.87 -22.24 -10.44
CA VAL A 144 -16.49 -22.55 -10.79
C VAL A 144 -16.21 -21.91 -12.14
N ASP A 145 -15.27 -20.98 -12.15
CA ASP A 145 -14.71 -20.46 -13.39
C ASP A 145 -13.39 -21.19 -13.64
N GLN A 146 -13.28 -21.79 -14.83
CA GLN A 146 -12.07 -22.46 -15.26
C GLN A 146 -11.54 -21.82 -16.53
N VAL A 147 -10.32 -21.29 -16.47
CA VAL A 147 -9.63 -20.68 -17.61
C VAL A 147 -8.28 -21.38 -17.76
N GLY A 148 -8.19 -22.27 -18.76
CA GLY A 148 -7.05 -23.19 -18.90
C GLY A 148 -6.94 -24.12 -17.68
N ASP A 149 -5.75 -24.18 -17.08
CA ASP A 149 -5.48 -24.98 -15.88
C ASP A 149 -5.87 -24.27 -14.57
N LYS A 150 -6.36 -23.04 -14.65
CA LYS A 150 -6.74 -22.24 -13.48
C LYS A 150 -8.18 -22.49 -13.12
N LYS A 151 -8.43 -22.75 -11.83
CA LYS A 151 -9.75 -22.96 -11.27
C LYS A 151 -9.99 -21.94 -10.17
N SER A 152 -10.95 -21.06 -10.39
CA SER A 152 -11.46 -20.13 -9.38
C SER A 152 -12.81 -20.62 -8.91
N THR A 153 -12.92 -20.85 -7.61
CA THR A 153 -14.15 -21.34 -6.97
C THR A 153 -14.76 -20.20 -6.17
N TYR A 154 -16.02 -19.90 -6.45
CA TYR A 154 -16.79 -18.90 -5.76
C TYR A 154 -17.83 -19.62 -4.91
N THR A 155 -17.81 -19.38 -3.61
CA THR A 155 -18.73 -20.02 -2.67
C THR A 155 -19.55 -18.95 -1.99
N TYR A 156 -20.86 -19.19 -1.90
CA TYR A 156 -21.80 -18.28 -1.29
C TYR A 156 -22.70 -18.99 -0.30
N TYR A 157 -22.92 -18.37 0.86
CA TYR A 157 -23.70 -18.92 1.95
C TYR A 157 -24.90 -18.01 2.26
N ILE A 158 -26.08 -18.62 2.26
CA ILE A 158 -27.35 -17.98 2.59
C ILE A 158 -27.92 -18.64 3.83
N ASN A 159 -28.30 -17.87 4.84
CA ASN A 159 -28.91 -18.44 6.04
C ASN A 159 -30.25 -19.12 5.71
N ILE A 160 -30.44 -20.37 6.14
CA ILE A 160 -31.63 -21.16 5.81
C ILE A 160 -32.90 -20.55 6.43
N ALA A 161 -32.80 -19.97 7.62
CA ALA A 161 -33.93 -19.52 8.43
C ALA A 161 -34.53 -18.21 7.91
N ASN A 162 -33.70 -17.21 7.61
CA ASN A 162 -34.16 -15.88 7.18
C ASN A 162 -33.85 -15.55 5.71
N LYS A 163 -33.10 -16.41 5.01
CA LYS A 163 -32.65 -16.21 3.62
C LYS A 163 -31.69 -15.05 3.42
N HIS A 164 -31.06 -14.55 4.48
CA HIS A 164 -30.12 -13.43 4.39
C HIS A 164 -28.74 -13.90 3.87
N PRO A 165 -28.01 -13.03 3.14
CA PRO A 165 -26.61 -13.24 2.83
C PRO A 165 -25.80 -13.42 4.11
N VAL A 166 -24.86 -14.37 4.13
CA VAL A 166 -23.98 -14.61 5.28
C VAL A 166 -22.52 -14.44 4.89
N HIS A 167 -22.09 -15.11 3.82
CA HIS A 167 -20.68 -15.14 3.44
C HIS A 167 -20.54 -15.35 1.94
N TYR A 168 -19.57 -14.67 1.35
CA TYR A 168 -19.11 -14.89 0.00
C TYR A 168 -17.60 -15.05 0.01
N GLU A 169 -17.10 -16.02 -0.74
CA GLU A 169 -15.67 -16.29 -0.88
C GLU A 169 -15.32 -16.55 -2.34
N MET A 170 -14.22 -15.96 -2.79
CA MET A 170 -13.49 -16.45 -3.94
C MET A 170 -12.22 -17.13 -3.45
N PHE A 171 -11.99 -18.34 -3.95
CA PHE A 171 -10.77 -19.10 -3.73
C PHE A 171 -10.27 -19.68 -5.06
N GLY A 172 -9.13 -19.19 -5.55
CA GLY A 172 -8.62 -19.55 -6.87
C GLY A 172 -7.16 -20.02 -6.89
N TYR A 173 -6.91 -21.10 -7.65
CA TYR A 173 -5.59 -21.72 -7.82
C TYR A 173 -4.87 -21.22 -9.08
N ASP A 174 -3.55 -21.04 -8.96
CA ASP A 174 -2.64 -20.88 -10.09
C ASP A 174 -1.66 -22.07 -10.13
N SER A 175 -1.81 -22.93 -11.14
CA SER A 175 -1.01 -24.15 -11.31
C SER A 175 0.39 -23.89 -11.87
N LEU A 176 0.71 -22.67 -12.30
CA LEU A 176 1.93 -22.41 -13.07
C LEU A 176 3.15 -21.99 -12.24
N ILE A 177 3.01 -21.57 -10.98
CA ILE A 177 4.18 -21.12 -10.18
C ILE A 177 4.06 -21.30 -8.65
N GLY A 178 2.97 -21.86 -8.12
CA GLY A 178 2.91 -22.32 -6.73
C GLY A 178 3.12 -21.28 -5.62
N SER A 179 3.08 -19.96 -5.89
CA SER A 179 3.35 -18.98 -4.83
C SER A 179 2.18 -18.80 -3.87
N HIS A 180 0.99 -18.29 -4.24
CA HIS A 180 -0.19 -18.28 -3.32
C HIS A 180 -1.55 -18.31 -4.07
N PHE A 181 -2.58 -18.89 -3.42
CA PHE A 181 -3.98 -18.78 -3.85
C PHE A 181 -4.45 -17.32 -3.73
N ASP A 182 -5.20 -16.80 -4.70
CA ASP A 182 -5.95 -15.57 -4.43
C ASP A 182 -7.17 -15.96 -3.62
N LYS A 183 -7.31 -15.35 -2.43
CA LYS A 183 -8.49 -15.47 -1.58
C LYS A 183 -8.98 -14.10 -1.21
N TYR A 184 -10.27 -13.88 -1.42
CA TYR A 184 -10.98 -12.76 -0.82
C TYR A 184 -12.35 -13.21 -0.34
N THR A 185 -12.84 -12.55 0.69
CA THR A 185 -14.14 -12.86 1.28
C THR A 185 -14.95 -11.60 1.53
N ILE A 186 -16.27 -11.75 1.55
CA ILE A 186 -17.20 -10.73 2.02
C ILE A 186 -18.07 -11.40 3.07
N ASP A 187 -17.94 -10.97 4.32
CA ASP A 187 -18.86 -11.33 5.39
C ASP A 187 -20.00 -10.30 5.42
N TYR A 188 -21.25 -10.75 5.40
CA TYR A 188 -22.42 -9.88 5.41
C TYR A 188 -23.08 -9.83 6.79
N TYR A 189 -23.56 -8.64 7.16
CA TYR A 189 -24.21 -8.30 8.42
C TYR A 189 -25.41 -7.37 8.16
N ASN A 190 -26.40 -7.37 9.04
CA ASN A 190 -27.55 -6.45 9.02
C ASN A 190 -28.17 -6.30 7.61
N TYR A 191 -28.86 -7.34 7.15
CA TYR A 191 -29.56 -7.34 5.86
C TYR A 191 -31.04 -7.05 6.05
N ASP A 192 -31.59 -6.16 5.24
CA ASP A 192 -33.02 -5.92 5.12
C ASP A 192 -33.45 -5.56 3.69
N GLU A 193 -34.71 -5.87 3.36
CA GLU A 193 -35.34 -5.59 2.06
C GLU A 193 -36.42 -4.52 2.19
N ASN A 194 -36.35 -3.68 3.23
CA ASN A 194 -37.39 -2.69 3.49
C ASN A 194 -37.29 -1.52 2.51
N THR A 195 -38.29 -0.64 2.56
CA THR A 195 -38.26 0.62 1.82
C THR A 195 -37.06 1.46 2.28
N ILE A 196 -36.20 1.81 1.32
CA ILE A 196 -35.08 2.71 1.53
C ILE A 196 -35.58 4.15 1.41
N ASP A 197 -35.22 5.01 2.36
CA ASP A 197 -35.45 6.45 2.25
C ASP A 197 -34.67 7.00 1.04
N PRO A 198 -35.32 7.55 0.00
CA PRO A 198 -34.64 8.04 -1.20
C PRO A 198 -33.60 9.12 -0.92
N THR A 199 -33.73 9.86 0.19
CA THR A 199 -32.78 10.91 0.57
C THR A 199 -31.36 10.38 0.84
N VAL A 200 -31.22 9.07 1.11
CA VAL A 200 -29.90 8.41 1.27
C VAL A 200 -29.05 8.52 0.00
N PHE A 201 -29.67 8.65 -1.18
CA PHE A 201 -28.98 8.76 -2.47
C PHE A 201 -28.72 10.20 -2.91
N HIS A 202 -29.21 11.21 -2.19
CA HIS A 202 -29.07 12.61 -2.59
C HIS A 202 -27.63 13.11 -2.33
N VAL A 203 -26.92 13.46 -3.39
CA VAL A 203 -25.52 13.95 -3.34
C VAL A 203 -25.45 15.47 -3.51
N THR A 204 -26.20 16.02 -4.46
CA THR A 204 -26.06 17.40 -4.93
C THR A 204 -26.78 18.44 -4.09
N ASP A 205 -27.73 18.03 -3.25
CA ASP A 205 -28.54 18.95 -2.44
C ASP A 205 -27.73 19.59 -1.30
N ALA A 206 -26.58 19.00 -0.94
CA ALA A 206 -25.73 19.44 0.16
C ALA A 206 -24.34 19.95 -0.27
N MET A 207 -23.88 19.66 -1.50
CA MET A 207 -22.54 20.01 -1.98
C MET A 207 -22.42 20.01 -3.51
N THR A 208 -21.53 20.84 -4.05
CA THR A 208 -21.18 20.85 -5.48
C THR A 208 -20.09 19.82 -5.77
N CYS A 209 -20.30 18.97 -6.78
CA CYS A 209 -19.33 17.97 -7.19
C CYS A 209 -18.43 18.49 -8.33
N THR A 210 -17.15 18.16 -8.28
CA THR A 210 -16.17 18.53 -9.33
C THR A 210 -15.60 17.30 -10.00
N GLY A 211 -14.81 17.48 -11.06
CA GLY A 211 -13.90 16.42 -11.53
C GLY A 211 -12.87 16.07 -10.45
N PHE A 212 -12.32 14.86 -10.50
CA PHE A 212 -11.29 14.43 -9.57
C PHE A 212 -9.99 15.24 -9.81
N PRO A 213 -9.35 15.79 -8.75
CA PRO A 213 -8.17 16.62 -8.90
C PRO A 213 -6.91 15.78 -9.16
N GLY A 214 -6.02 16.30 -10.01
CA GLY A 214 -4.65 15.80 -10.20
C GLY A 214 -4.46 14.59 -11.13
N PRO A 215 -3.21 14.17 -11.39
CA PRO A 215 -2.85 13.14 -12.37
C PRO A 215 -3.18 11.70 -11.92
N GLY A 216 -3.75 11.48 -10.72
CA GLY A 216 -4.05 10.14 -10.18
C GLY A 216 -5.11 9.34 -10.97
N LEU A 217 -5.95 10.04 -11.75
CA LEU A 217 -6.88 9.42 -12.70
C LEU A 217 -6.18 8.82 -13.92
N GLU A 218 -4.96 9.23 -14.25
CA GLU A 218 -4.29 8.78 -15.48
C GLU A 218 -3.97 7.28 -15.45
N HIS A 219 -3.79 6.71 -14.25
CA HIS A 219 -3.33 5.32 -14.08
C HIS A 219 -4.36 4.38 -13.45
N THR A 220 -5.53 4.90 -13.06
CA THR A 220 -6.57 4.11 -12.40
C THR A 220 -7.90 4.34 -13.12
N SER A 221 -8.54 3.26 -13.60
CA SER A 221 -9.85 3.38 -14.25
C SER A 221 -10.86 4.06 -13.32
N PRO A 222 -11.70 5.00 -13.83
CA PRO A 222 -12.81 5.57 -13.07
C PRO A 222 -13.70 4.51 -12.43
N ARG A 223 -13.87 3.35 -13.07
CA ARG A 223 -14.62 2.21 -12.49
C ARG A 223 -14.04 1.77 -11.14
N VAL A 224 -12.73 1.65 -11.00
CA VAL A 224 -12.08 1.20 -9.75
C VAL A 224 -12.23 2.23 -8.63
N LEU A 225 -12.18 3.52 -8.98
CA LEU A 225 -12.25 4.59 -8.00
C LEU A 225 -13.66 4.85 -7.49
N PHE A 226 -14.66 4.70 -8.37
CA PHE A 226 -16.06 5.03 -8.11
C PHE A 226 -16.95 3.81 -7.88
N ASN A 227 -16.54 2.61 -8.27
CA ASN A 227 -17.27 1.36 -8.08
C ASN A 227 -16.33 0.25 -7.55
N PRO A 228 -15.74 0.39 -6.35
CA PRO A 228 -14.75 -0.58 -5.87
C PRO A 228 -15.34 -1.95 -5.50
N MET A 229 -16.62 -2.05 -5.13
CA MET A 229 -17.26 -3.36 -4.84
C MET A 229 -17.33 -4.27 -6.08
N SER A 230 -17.46 -3.72 -7.30
CA SER A 230 -17.60 -4.55 -8.49
C SER A 230 -16.40 -5.46 -8.73
N GLU A 231 -15.22 -5.07 -8.23
CA GLU A 231 -13.99 -5.87 -8.29
C GLU A 231 -14.10 -7.23 -7.60
N TYR A 232 -15.04 -7.37 -6.67
CA TYR A 232 -15.21 -8.57 -5.86
C TYR A 232 -16.39 -9.42 -6.30
N ILE A 233 -17.49 -8.81 -6.74
CA ILE A 233 -18.74 -9.54 -6.97
C ILE A 233 -19.12 -9.70 -8.46
N ASN A 234 -18.60 -8.86 -9.35
CA ASN A 234 -18.95 -8.89 -10.77
C ASN A 234 -17.85 -9.58 -11.57
N ARG A 235 -18.21 -10.69 -12.23
CA ARG A 235 -17.26 -11.53 -13.00
C ARG A 235 -16.89 -10.95 -14.37
N HIS A 236 -17.70 -10.02 -14.88
CA HIS A 236 -17.59 -9.50 -16.23
C HIS A 236 -17.09 -8.06 -16.19
N GLY A 237 -15.80 -7.87 -16.47
CA GLY A 237 -15.23 -6.53 -16.62
C GLY A 237 -13.74 -6.40 -16.39
N GLU A 238 -12.89 -7.39 -16.69
CA GLU A 238 -11.44 -7.23 -16.53
C GLU A 238 -10.81 -6.21 -17.51
N ASP A 239 -11.54 -5.75 -18.53
CA ASP A 239 -11.06 -4.80 -19.56
C ASP A 239 -10.49 -3.51 -18.96
N HIS A 240 -11.09 -3.00 -17.88
CA HIS A 240 -10.65 -1.78 -17.24
C HIS A 240 -9.33 -1.95 -16.47
N LEU A 241 -9.10 -3.14 -15.90
CA LEU A 241 -7.86 -3.50 -15.21
C LEU A 241 -6.76 -3.72 -16.24
N GLN A 242 -7.06 -4.42 -17.33
CA GLN A 242 -6.15 -4.61 -18.46
C GLN A 242 -5.72 -3.26 -19.06
N SER A 243 -6.67 -2.34 -19.29
CA SER A 243 -6.36 -0.98 -19.75
C SER A 243 -5.47 -0.21 -18.78
N SER A 244 -5.76 -0.28 -17.47
CA SER A 244 -4.95 0.37 -16.43
C SER A 244 -3.52 -0.22 -16.38
N PHE A 245 -3.40 -1.53 -16.54
CA PHE A 245 -2.11 -2.23 -16.57
C PHE A 245 -1.30 -1.90 -17.82
N GLU A 246 -1.92 -1.78 -19.00
CA GLU A 246 -1.22 -1.32 -20.21
C GLU A 246 -0.70 0.11 -20.07
N LYS A 247 -1.48 1.02 -19.45
CA LYS A 247 -0.99 2.37 -19.15
C LYS A 247 0.19 2.34 -18.18
N PHE A 248 0.13 1.50 -17.15
CA PHE A 248 1.23 1.28 -16.21
C PHE A 248 2.49 0.79 -16.94
N LYS A 249 2.38 -0.26 -17.76
CA LYS A 249 3.49 -0.81 -18.56
C LYS A 249 4.13 0.26 -19.45
N ASN A 250 3.31 1.02 -20.17
CA ASN A 250 3.79 2.07 -21.07
C ASN A 250 4.50 3.19 -20.32
N LYS A 251 3.96 3.63 -19.17
CA LYS A 251 4.57 4.67 -18.34
C LYS A 251 5.94 4.25 -17.80
N HIS A 252 6.06 3.01 -17.36
CA HIS A 252 7.27 2.51 -16.70
C HIS A 252 8.20 1.72 -17.65
N GLY A 253 7.86 1.63 -18.94
CA GLY A 253 8.68 0.96 -19.94
C GLY A 253 8.76 -0.57 -19.77
N HIS A 254 7.78 -1.20 -19.11
CA HIS A 254 7.80 -2.63 -18.87
C HIS A 254 7.52 -3.45 -20.13
N LYS A 255 8.37 -4.47 -20.35
CA LYS A 255 8.19 -5.54 -21.34
C LYS A 255 8.39 -6.87 -20.64
N TYR A 256 7.41 -7.75 -20.74
CA TYR A 256 7.45 -9.07 -20.11
C TYR A 256 7.86 -10.12 -21.13
N GLU A 257 8.68 -11.09 -20.72
CA GLU A 257 9.30 -12.07 -21.60
C GLU A 257 8.30 -13.07 -22.20
N SER A 258 7.20 -13.31 -21.48
CA SER A 258 6.18 -14.27 -21.88
C SER A 258 4.78 -13.83 -21.47
N GLU A 259 3.77 -14.40 -22.12
CA GLU A 259 2.37 -14.29 -21.73
C GLU A 259 2.11 -14.81 -20.31
N GLN A 260 2.90 -15.77 -19.84
CA GLN A 260 2.82 -16.26 -18.46
C GLN A 260 3.25 -15.18 -17.48
N GLU A 261 4.38 -14.52 -17.74
CA GLU A 261 4.89 -13.43 -16.92
C GLU A 261 3.94 -12.22 -16.95
N HIS A 262 3.44 -11.84 -18.13
CA HIS A 262 2.45 -10.76 -18.26
C HIS A 262 1.22 -11.01 -17.38
N ARG A 263 0.68 -12.23 -17.39
CA ARG A 263 -0.47 -12.60 -16.54
C ARG A 263 -0.12 -12.59 -15.05
N HIS A 264 1.07 -13.04 -14.68
CA HIS A 264 1.53 -12.99 -13.29
C HIS A 264 1.62 -11.55 -12.79
N ARG A 265 2.24 -10.67 -13.58
CA ARG A 265 2.41 -9.24 -13.28
C ARG A 265 1.08 -8.51 -13.19
N LEU A 266 0.14 -8.80 -14.08
CA LEU A 266 -1.23 -8.26 -14.03
C LEU A 266 -1.95 -8.64 -12.71
N LYS A 267 -1.77 -9.89 -12.24
CA LYS A 267 -2.36 -10.36 -10.97
C LYS A 267 -1.77 -9.60 -9.78
N VAL A 268 -0.44 -9.47 -9.73
CA VAL A 268 0.25 -8.72 -8.68
C VAL A 268 -0.18 -7.25 -8.69
N PHE A 269 -0.21 -6.65 -9.87
CA PHE A 269 -0.72 -5.29 -10.09
C PHE A 269 -2.14 -5.11 -9.56
N ARG A 270 -3.06 -6.03 -9.89
CA ARG A 270 -4.43 -6.00 -9.36
C ARG A 270 -4.47 -5.97 -7.84
N ASN A 271 -3.71 -6.86 -7.19
CA ASN A 271 -3.71 -6.98 -5.73
C ASN A 271 -3.13 -5.72 -5.06
N ASN A 272 -2.04 -5.17 -5.61
CA ASN A 272 -1.43 -3.94 -5.11
C ASN A 272 -2.33 -2.72 -5.34
N VAL A 273 -2.98 -2.61 -6.49
CA VAL A 273 -3.95 -1.54 -6.79
C VAL A 273 -5.16 -1.61 -5.87
N ARG A 274 -5.66 -2.81 -5.54
CA ARG A 274 -6.73 -2.98 -4.54
C ARG A 274 -6.29 -2.46 -3.18
N TYR A 275 -5.10 -2.86 -2.72
CA TYR A 275 -4.53 -2.38 -1.46
C TYR A 275 -4.45 -0.85 -1.43
N ILE A 276 -3.81 -0.23 -2.42
CA ILE A 276 -3.67 1.23 -2.52
C ILE A 276 -5.02 1.93 -2.43
N ASN A 277 -6.01 1.45 -3.19
CA ASN A 277 -7.33 2.09 -3.25
C ASN A 277 -8.11 1.92 -1.94
N THR A 278 -8.05 0.75 -1.32
CA THR A 278 -8.66 0.49 -0.02
C THR A 278 -8.07 1.37 1.07
N GLN A 279 -6.73 1.42 1.18
CA GLN A 279 -6.07 2.24 2.20
C GLN A 279 -6.33 3.74 2.00
N ASN A 280 -6.40 4.20 0.75
CA ASN A 280 -6.77 5.58 0.44
C ASN A 280 -8.22 5.93 0.85
N ARG A 281 -9.13 4.94 0.96
CA ARG A 281 -10.50 5.11 1.48
C ARG A 281 -10.57 5.11 3.01
N ALA A 282 -9.58 4.54 3.69
CA ALA A 282 -9.50 4.48 5.15
C ALA A 282 -9.20 5.83 5.83
N SER A 283 -9.06 6.92 5.06
CA SER A 283 -8.81 8.29 5.58
C SER A 283 -7.58 8.40 6.49
N LEU A 284 -6.52 7.68 6.12
CA LEU A 284 -5.21 7.74 6.78
C LEU A 284 -4.56 9.14 6.65
N PRO A 285 -3.63 9.50 7.56
CA PRO A 285 -2.89 10.78 7.51
C PRO A 285 -1.91 10.90 6.34
N TYR A 286 -1.81 9.85 5.53
CA TYR A 286 -1.02 9.79 4.31
C TYR A 286 -1.82 9.16 3.17
N LYS A 287 -1.32 9.33 1.94
CA LYS A 287 -1.89 8.75 0.73
C LYS A 287 -0.88 7.83 0.06
N MET A 288 -1.40 6.85 -0.66
CA MET A 288 -0.64 5.94 -1.49
C MET A 288 -0.91 6.18 -2.98
N LYS A 289 0.04 5.83 -3.85
CA LYS A 289 -0.11 5.90 -5.31
C LYS A 289 0.50 4.69 -5.99
N ILE A 290 -0.02 4.35 -7.17
CA ILE A 290 0.62 3.39 -8.08
C ILE A 290 1.98 3.96 -8.48
N ASN A 291 3.04 3.19 -8.25
CA ASN A 291 4.42 3.53 -8.60
C ASN A 291 5.10 2.35 -9.31
N LYS A 292 6.40 2.46 -9.61
CA LYS A 292 7.18 1.44 -10.34
C LYS A 292 7.20 0.03 -9.71
N PHE A 293 6.72 -0.12 -8.48
CA PHE A 293 6.66 -1.38 -7.75
C PHE A 293 5.29 -2.08 -7.82
N ALA A 294 4.30 -1.48 -8.49
CA ALA A 294 2.94 -1.99 -8.47
C ALA A 294 2.79 -3.40 -9.04
N ASP A 295 3.66 -3.85 -9.95
CA ASP A 295 3.67 -5.20 -10.52
C ASP A 295 4.66 -6.17 -9.84
N ARG A 296 5.25 -5.78 -8.70
CA ARG A 296 6.22 -6.58 -7.94
C ARG A 296 5.62 -7.19 -6.68
N THR A 297 6.08 -8.38 -6.33
CA THR A 297 5.71 -9.08 -5.09
C THR A 297 6.54 -8.59 -3.90
N ASP A 298 6.06 -8.86 -2.69
CA ASP A 298 6.78 -8.49 -1.46
C ASP A 298 8.16 -9.17 -1.37
N ASP A 299 8.27 -10.41 -1.87
CA ASP A 299 9.52 -11.15 -1.94
C ASP A 299 10.52 -10.52 -2.91
N GLU A 300 10.05 -10.06 -4.07
CA GLU A 300 10.88 -9.36 -5.05
C GLU A 300 11.35 -8.00 -4.53
N LEU A 301 10.52 -7.31 -3.75
CA LEU A 301 10.85 -6.00 -3.18
C LEU A 301 11.69 -6.10 -1.91
N ARG A 302 11.80 -7.27 -1.28
CA ARG A 302 12.63 -7.49 -0.09
C ARG A 302 14.10 -7.15 -0.34
N VAL A 303 14.62 -7.38 -1.54
CA VAL A 303 16.01 -7.04 -1.89
C VAL A 303 16.30 -5.55 -1.75
N LEU A 304 15.30 -4.67 -1.88
CA LEU A 304 15.47 -3.22 -1.75
C LEU A 304 15.75 -2.77 -0.31
N ARG A 305 15.48 -3.64 0.67
CA ARG A 305 15.63 -3.42 2.11
C ARG A 305 16.89 -4.15 2.59
N GLY A 306 18.04 -3.63 2.17
CA GLY A 306 19.35 -4.26 2.38
C GLY A 306 20.10 -3.77 3.63
N ARG A 307 19.45 -3.06 4.56
CA ARG A 307 20.11 -2.73 5.83
C ARG A 307 20.23 -4.00 6.66
N ARG A 308 21.42 -4.24 7.18
CA ARG A 308 21.70 -5.37 8.07
C ARG A 308 21.85 -4.91 9.51
N HIS A 309 21.87 -5.87 10.42
CA HIS A 309 22.05 -5.61 11.84
C HIS A 309 23.00 -6.62 12.47
N THR A 310 24.14 -6.12 12.95
CA THR A 310 25.11 -6.84 13.77
C THR A 310 24.96 -6.40 15.22
N LYS A 311 24.81 -7.36 16.14
CA LYS A 311 24.75 -7.08 17.58
C LYS A 311 26.13 -6.74 18.14
N GLY A 312 26.17 -5.80 19.09
CA GLY A 312 27.35 -5.47 19.89
C GLY A 312 27.88 -4.06 19.62
N PHE A 313 29.00 -3.74 20.26
CA PHE A 313 29.64 -2.43 20.09
C PHE A 313 30.25 -2.32 18.68
N ASN A 314 29.82 -1.31 17.93
CA ASN A 314 30.21 -1.13 16.53
C ASN A 314 31.46 -0.23 16.34
N GLY A 315 31.90 0.48 17.40
CA GLY A 315 33.04 1.41 17.36
C GLY A 315 32.66 2.89 17.36
N GLY A 316 31.36 3.22 17.33
CA GLY A 316 30.86 4.59 17.37
C GLY A 316 30.99 5.25 18.75
N LEU A 317 31.29 6.54 18.76
CA LEU A 317 31.30 7.34 19.98
C LEU A 317 29.87 7.50 20.52
N PRO A 318 29.68 7.62 21.84
CA PRO A 318 28.38 7.92 22.41
C PRO A 318 27.94 9.34 22.06
N PHE A 319 26.64 9.56 21.94
CA PHE A 319 26.07 10.89 21.74
C PHE A 319 26.34 11.81 22.95
N PRO A 320 26.96 12.99 22.76
CA PRO A 320 27.33 13.88 23.87
C PRO A 320 26.14 14.73 24.32
N LYS A 321 25.10 14.09 24.87
CA LYS A 321 23.82 14.74 25.22
C LYS A 321 24.01 15.86 26.23
N GLU A 322 24.80 15.64 27.27
CA GLU A 322 25.02 16.59 28.36
C GLU A 322 25.78 17.84 27.90
N GLU A 323 26.76 17.67 27.02
CA GLU A 323 27.52 18.79 26.43
C GLU A 323 26.61 19.66 25.56
N LEU A 324 25.78 19.03 24.73
CA LEU A 324 24.84 19.74 23.86
C LEU A 324 23.72 20.41 24.67
N ALA A 325 23.20 19.76 25.71
CA ALA A 325 22.21 20.37 26.61
C ALA A 325 22.77 21.61 27.35
N SER A 326 24.04 21.57 27.74
CA SER A 326 24.71 22.67 28.44
C SER A 326 25.03 23.88 27.55
N SER A 327 24.95 23.72 26.23
CA SER A 327 25.35 24.73 25.26
C SER A 327 24.28 25.79 24.94
N ASN A 328 23.09 25.74 25.58
CA ASN A 328 21.94 26.64 25.34
C ASN A 328 21.59 26.79 23.84
N LEU A 329 21.82 25.75 23.03
CA LEU A 329 21.52 25.77 21.61
C LEU A 329 20.02 25.93 21.39
N ALA A 330 19.62 27.00 20.71
CA ALA A 330 18.25 27.18 20.26
C ALA A 330 17.98 26.22 19.10
N ILE A 331 17.37 25.08 19.41
CA ILE A 331 16.99 24.09 18.40
C ILE A 331 15.65 24.53 17.79
N PRO A 332 15.57 24.76 16.47
CA PRO A 332 14.33 25.22 15.83
C PRO A 332 13.21 24.17 15.95
N ASP A 333 11.96 24.60 15.86
CA ASP A 333 10.79 23.71 15.85
C ASP A 333 10.68 22.90 14.54
N SER A 334 11.20 23.47 13.45
CA SER A 334 11.25 22.83 12.13
C SER A 334 12.58 23.11 11.43
N ILE A 335 13.11 22.12 10.73
CA ILE A 335 14.32 22.26 9.92
C ILE A 335 14.20 21.43 8.63
N ASP A 336 14.71 21.99 7.53
CA ASP A 336 14.77 21.30 6.24
C ASP A 336 16.12 21.58 5.56
N TRP A 337 17.00 20.58 5.60
CA TRP A 337 18.34 20.68 5.02
C TRP A 337 18.35 20.74 3.49
N ARG A 338 17.24 20.41 2.82
CA ARG A 338 17.12 20.54 1.36
C ARG A 338 17.19 22.01 0.95
N ILE A 339 16.47 22.86 1.68
CA ILE A 339 16.41 24.32 1.43
C ILE A 339 17.77 24.97 1.72
N MET A 340 18.50 24.43 2.69
CA MET A 340 19.81 24.94 3.09
C MET A 340 20.97 24.46 2.20
N GLY A 341 20.76 23.47 1.33
CA GLY A 341 21.78 22.95 0.39
C GLY A 341 22.61 21.77 0.89
N ALA A 342 22.33 21.24 2.09
CA ALA A 342 23.07 20.12 2.67
C ALA A 342 22.61 18.75 2.16
N VAL A 343 21.70 18.70 1.19
CA VAL A 343 21.12 17.46 0.66
C VAL A 343 21.34 17.40 -0.86
N THR A 344 22.06 16.39 -1.31
CA THR A 344 22.24 16.09 -2.74
C THR A 344 20.92 15.63 -3.39
N PRO A 345 20.80 15.63 -4.74
CA PRO A 345 19.62 15.10 -5.41
C PRO A 345 19.27 13.67 -4.98
N VAL A 346 17.98 13.32 -5.06
CA VAL A 346 17.51 11.94 -4.82
C VAL A 346 18.08 11.02 -5.88
N LYS A 347 18.61 9.87 -5.45
CA LYS A 347 19.18 8.82 -6.30
C LYS A 347 18.24 7.59 -6.34
N ASP A 348 18.62 6.58 -7.11
CA ASP A 348 17.87 5.32 -7.24
C ASP A 348 18.81 4.12 -7.09
N GLN A 349 18.62 3.34 -6.03
CA GLN A 349 19.39 2.10 -5.78
C GLN A 349 19.01 0.96 -6.73
N GLY A 350 17.94 1.11 -7.50
CA GLY A 350 17.52 0.09 -8.46
C GLY A 350 17.07 -1.18 -7.77
N ILE A 351 17.59 -2.33 -8.21
CA ILE A 351 17.30 -3.67 -7.66
C ILE A 351 18.37 -4.16 -6.66
N CYS A 352 19.33 -3.30 -6.33
CA CYS A 352 20.43 -3.61 -5.43
C CYS A 352 20.05 -3.23 -3.99
N GLY A 353 20.26 -4.13 -3.02
CA GLY A 353 20.05 -3.90 -1.58
C GLY A 353 21.11 -3.02 -0.94
N SER A 354 21.42 -1.89 -1.58
CA SER A 354 22.52 -0.99 -1.19
C SER A 354 22.05 0.28 -0.49
N CYS A 355 20.83 0.33 0.03
CA CYS A 355 20.29 1.47 0.79
C CYS A 355 21.26 1.97 1.89
N TRP A 356 22.00 1.05 2.52
CA TRP A 356 23.03 1.34 3.52
C TRP A 356 24.12 2.27 2.99
N SER A 357 24.51 2.13 1.72
CA SER A 357 25.50 2.99 1.07
C SER A 357 24.96 4.41 0.85
N PHE A 358 23.68 4.56 0.46
CA PHE A 358 23.03 5.86 0.26
C PHE A 358 22.80 6.62 1.56
N GLY A 359 22.43 5.93 2.65
CA GLY A 359 22.38 6.53 4.00
C GLY A 359 23.77 7.00 4.45
N THR A 360 24.80 6.18 4.23
CA THR A 360 26.20 6.48 4.54
C THR A 360 26.71 7.69 3.76
N THR A 361 26.59 7.71 2.42
CA THR A 361 27.05 8.83 1.59
C THR A 361 26.29 10.10 1.94
N GLY A 362 24.98 10.00 2.12
CA GLY A 362 24.13 11.15 2.44
C GLY A 362 24.49 11.87 3.75
N THR A 363 24.82 11.12 4.81
CA THR A 363 25.25 11.75 6.08
C THR A 363 26.63 12.40 5.98
N ILE A 364 27.55 11.81 5.20
CA ILE A 364 28.87 12.37 4.96
C ILE A 364 28.79 13.64 4.11
N GLU A 365 27.99 13.63 3.03
CA GLU A 365 27.72 14.80 2.19
C GLU A 365 27.10 15.94 3.01
N GLY A 366 26.13 15.62 3.86
CA GLY A 366 25.48 16.58 4.76
C GLY A 366 26.45 17.19 5.77
N ALA A 367 27.24 16.35 6.46
CA ALA A 367 28.25 16.81 7.41
C ALA A 367 29.33 17.67 6.73
N TYR A 368 29.75 17.31 5.52
CA TYR A 368 30.68 18.10 4.72
C TYR A 368 30.10 19.49 4.41
N PHE A 369 28.84 19.55 3.98
CA PHE A 369 28.17 20.83 3.71
C PHE A 369 28.09 21.71 4.96
N VAL A 370 27.68 21.15 6.11
CA VAL A 370 27.59 21.90 7.37
C VAL A 370 28.94 22.49 7.76
N LYS A 371 30.04 21.78 7.48
CA LYS A 371 31.39 22.23 7.83
C LYS A 371 31.97 23.24 6.85
N HIS A 372 31.79 23.04 5.55
CA HIS A 372 32.49 23.78 4.50
C HIS A 372 31.61 24.79 3.75
N GLY A 373 30.28 24.69 3.88
CA GLY A 373 29.32 25.53 3.16
C GLY A 373 29.16 25.19 1.67
N THR A 374 29.73 24.07 1.21
CA THR A 374 29.66 23.59 -0.18
C THR A 374 29.29 22.12 -0.22
N SER A 375 28.55 21.71 -1.25
CA SER A 375 28.10 20.32 -1.40
C SER A 375 29.09 19.52 -2.27
N ILE A 376 29.32 18.27 -1.90
CA ILE A 376 30.04 17.27 -2.71
C ILE A 376 29.09 16.10 -3.02
N ARG A 377 29.45 15.29 -4.02
CA ARG A 377 28.74 14.05 -4.35
C ARG A 377 29.70 12.88 -4.19
N LEU A 378 29.30 11.90 -3.38
CA LEU A 378 30.10 10.73 -3.06
C LEU A 378 29.59 9.50 -3.80
N SER A 379 30.49 8.55 -4.05
CA SER A 379 30.17 7.32 -4.76
C SER A 379 29.63 6.25 -3.82
N GLU A 380 28.36 5.86 -3.98
CA GLU A 380 27.82 4.66 -3.36
C GLU A 380 28.49 3.39 -3.89
N GLN A 381 28.87 3.39 -5.17
CA GLN A 381 29.52 2.24 -5.83
C GLN A 381 30.88 1.92 -5.22
N ASP A 382 31.62 2.94 -4.75
CA ASP A 382 32.88 2.75 -4.00
C ASP A 382 32.66 1.90 -2.76
N LEU A 383 31.58 2.18 -2.00
CA LEU A 383 31.25 1.40 -0.82
C LEU A 383 30.83 -0.02 -1.17
N ILE A 384 30.00 -0.18 -2.21
CA ILE A 384 29.49 -1.48 -2.67
C ILE A 384 30.63 -2.39 -3.12
N ASP A 385 31.58 -1.87 -3.90
CA ASP A 385 32.66 -2.68 -4.47
C ASP A 385 33.79 -2.94 -3.46
N CYS A 386 34.09 -1.99 -2.57
CA CYS A 386 35.35 -1.99 -1.83
C CYS A 386 35.23 -2.30 -0.33
N SER A 387 34.05 -2.21 0.28
CA SER A 387 33.91 -2.39 1.74
C SER A 387 33.69 -3.84 2.20
N TRP A 388 33.83 -4.82 1.31
CA TRP A 388 33.66 -6.26 1.61
C TRP A 388 34.53 -6.76 2.75
N GLY A 389 35.80 -6.32 2.80
CA GLY A 389 36.74 -6.67 3.88
C GLY A 389 36.34 -6.15 5.27
N PHE A 390 35.37 -5.23 5.32
CA PHE A 390 34.80 -4.68 6.55
C PHE A 390 33.45 -5.33 6.92
N GLY A 391 32.98 -6.31 6.14
CA GLY A 391 31.80 -7.13 6.42
C GLY A 391 30.48 -6.61 5.83
N ASN A 392 30.54 -5.65 4.91
CA ASN A 392 29.41 -5.35 4.02
C ASN A 392 29.39 -6.35 2.86
N ASN A 393 28.22 -6.57 2.25
CA ASN A 393 28.07 -7.50 1.12
C ASN A 393 27.42 -6.80 -0.08
N GLY A 394 27.92 -5.62 -0.44
CA GLY A 394 27.46 -4.90 -1.63
C GLY A 394 25.93 -4.82 -1.75
N CYS A 395 25.39 -5.41 -2.82
CA CYS A 395 23.96 -5.48 -3.12
C CYS A 395 23.13 -6.42 -2.23
N ASP A 396 23.75 -7.35 -1.50
CA ASP A 396 23.05 -8.19 -0.52
C ASP A 396 22.90 -7.51 0.85
N GLY A 397 23.41 -6.28 0.99
CA GLY A 397 23.20 -5.45 2.16
C GLY A 397 24.44 -5.21 3.02
N GLY A 398 24.30 -4.26 3.95
CA GLY A 398 25.41 -3.75 4.73
C GLY A 398 24.99 -2.83 5.87
N GLU A 399 25.99 -2.26 6.52
CA GLU A 399 25.88 -1.40 7.70
C GLU A 399 26.75 -0.16 7.53
N ASP A 400 26.23 0.99 7.93
CA ASP A 400 26.88 2.29 7.80
C ASP A 400 28.21 2.35 8.58
N PHE A 401 28.27 1.82 9.80
CA PHE A 401 29.50 1.82 10.60
C PHE A 401 30.66 1.05 9.94
N ARG A 402 30.37 -0.02 9.20
CA ARG A 402 31.38 -0.79 8.45
C ARG A 402 31.91 0.02 7.28
N ALA A 403 31.02 0.76 6.62
CA ALA A 403 31.40 1.72 5.59
C ALA A 403 32.27 2.84 6.17
N TYR A 404 31.92 3.38 7.34
CA TYR A 404 32.76 4.37 8.02
C TYR A 404 34.15 3.83 8.34
N GLN A 405 34.26 2.63 8.91
CA GLN A 405 35.56 1.99 9.19
C GLN A 405 36.40 1.82 7.94
N TYR A 406 35.79 1.44 6.81
CA TYR A 406 36.45 1.38 5.50
C TYR A 406 36.99 2.75 5.09
N ILE A 407 36.16 3.79 5.11
CA ILE A 407 36.55 5.16 4.73
C ILE A 407 37.70 5.69 5.60
N MET A 408 37.64 5.45 6.91
CA MET A 408 38.70 5.82 7.86
C MET A 408 40.02 5.12 7.53
N LYS A 409 39.97 3.82 7.20
CA LYS A 409 41.17 3.03 6.87
C LYS A 409 41.78 3.43 5.53
N HIS A 410 40.94 3.77 4.55
CA HIS A 410 41.35 4.09 3.18
C HIS A 410 41.51 5.60 2.91
N ASN A 411 41.52 6.41 3.97
CA ASN A 411 41.83 7.83 3.92
C ASN A 411 40.85 8.61 3.01
N GLY A 412 39.57 8.22 3.04
CA GLY A 412 38.47 8.92 2.38
C GLY A 412 37.61 8.01 1.52
N ILE A 413 36.62 8.62 0.89
CA ILE A 413 35.68 8.01 -0.06
C ILE A 413 35.76 8.74 -1.40
N ALA A 414 35.62 8.01 -2.51
CA ALA A 414 35.68 8.58 -3.84
C ALA A 414 34.52 9.56 -4.11
N LEU A 415 34.82 10.60 -4.90
CA LEU A 415 33.76 11.40 -5.52
C LEU A 415 32.98 10.55 -6.53
N GLU A 416 31.69 10.84 -6.69
CA GLU A 416 30.81 10.14 -7.62
C GLU A 416 31.35 10.15 -9.05
N ASP A 417 31.80 11.32 -9.54
CA ASP A 417 32.34 11.49 -10.89
C ASP A 417 33.70 10.80 -11.10
N ALA A 418 34.51 10.71 -10.03
CA ALA A 418 35.83 10.09 -10.07
C ALA A 418 35.79 8.55 -10.01
N TYR A 419 34.80 7.98 -9.33
CA TYR A 419 34.59 6.52 -9.28
C TYR A 419 33.83 6.03 -10.52
N GLY A 420 32.88 6.82 -11.02
CA GLY A 420 32.06 6.47 -12.18
C GLY A 420 30.61 6.17 -11.78
N PRO A 421 29.79 5.74 -12.76
CA PRO A 421 28.36 5.61 -12.57
C PRO A 421 28.01 4.52 -11.55
N TYR A 422 26.92 4.75 -10.83
CA TYR A 422 26.30 3.73 -10.00
C TYR A 422 25.71 2.60 -10.87
N LEU A 423 26.14 1.37 -10.64
CA LEU A 423 25.87 0.23 -11.51
C LEU A 423 24.68 -0.62 -11.08
N GLN A 424 24.17 -0.46 -9.85
CA GLN A 424 23.12 -1.31 -9.27
C GLN A 424 23.53 -2.79 -9.17
N GLU A 425 24.83 -3.07 -9.11
CA GLU A 425 25.40 -4.41 -9.12
C GLU A 425 26.76 -4.39 -8.42
N ASP A 426 27.20 -5.54 -7.92
CA ASP A 426 28.54 -5.70 -7.36
C ASP A 426 29.60 -5.68 -8.48
N SER A 427 30.69 -4.93 -8.29
CA SER A 427 31.73 -4.78 -9.31
C SER A 427 33.15 -4.78 -8.73
N PHE A 428 34.13 -4.57 -9.62
CA PHE A 428 35.54 -4.54 -9.25
C PHE A 428 35.89 -3.24 -8.52
N CYS A 429 36.36 -3.38 -7.28
CA CYS A 429 36.90 -2.26 -6.51
C CYS A 429 38.09 -1.61 -7.24
N HIS A 430 38.02 -0.30 -7.43
CA HIS A 430 39.10 0.51 -8.01
C HIS A 430 39.33 1.82 -7.26
N HIS A 431 38.99 1.83 -5.96
CA HIS A 431 39.12 2.96 -5.06
C HIS A 431 40.47 3.69 -5.19
N ASP A 432 41.61 2.99 -5.12
CA ASP A 432 42.93 3.62 -5.06
C ASP A 432 43.25 4.52 -6.26
N ASN A 433 42.58 4.33 -7.40
CA ASN A 433 42.78 5.11 -8.62
C ASN A 433 41.81 6.29 -8.78
N THR A 434 41.13 6.71 -7.70
CA THR A 434 40.08 7.75 -7.73
C THR A 434 40.43 8.97 -6.87
N THR A 435 39.87 10.12 -7.24
CA THR A 435 39.92 11.34 -6.41
C THR A 435 39.01 11.18 -5.20
N LYS A 436 39.56 11.41 -4.00
CA LYS A 436 38.81 11.35 -2.73
C LYS A 436 38.07 12.66 -2.49
N GLY A 437 36.80 12.55 -2.08
CA GLY A 437 35.97 13.70 -1.74
C GLY A 437 36.25 14.22 -0.34
N THR A 438 36.14 13.36 0.67
CA THR A 438 36.38 13.73 2.07
C THR A 438 36.84 12.54 2.91
N LYS A 439 37.40 12.84 4.08
CA LYS A 439 37.73 11.88 5.13
C LYS A 439 36.79 12.04 6.31
N ILE A 440 36.66 10.97 7.07
CA ILE A 440 35.98 10.99 8.36
C ILE A 440 36.99 10.63 9.46
N LEU A 441 36.90 11.31 10.59
CA LEU A 441 37.72 11.08 11.79
C LEU A 441 37.10 10.05 12.73
N GLY A 442 35.79 9.84 12.61
CA GLY A 442 35.01 8.95 13.44
C GLY A 442 33.52 9.15 13.17
N TYR A 443 32.70 8.51 13.99
CA TYR A 443 31.24 8.61 13.91
C TYR A 443 30.63 8.47 15.31
N VAL A 444 29.42 8.96 15.45
CA VAL A 444 28.66 8.99 16.70
C VAL A 444 27.40 8.17 16.51
N ASN A 445 27.13 7.30 17.48
CA ASN A 445 25.84 6.62 17.61
C ASN A 445 24.93 7.52 18.45
N ILE A 446 23.81 7.92 17.87
CA ILE A 446 22.74 8.60 18.62
C ILE A 446 22.11 7.58 19.56
N THR A 447 21.77 8.00 20.77
CA THR A 447 21.15 7.13 21.78
C THR A 447 19.89 6.47 21.21
N GLU A 448 19.85 5.14 21.25
CA GLU A 448 18.77 4.33 20.67
C GLU A 448 17.40 4.76 21.20
N GLY A 449 16.49 5.09 20.28
CA GLY A 449 15.10 5.49 20.56
C GLY A 449 14.95 6.91 21.11
N ASP A 450 16.04 7.67 21.31
CA ASP A 450 15.99 9.02 21.83
C ASP A 450 15.69 10.02 20.69
N GLU A 451 14.40 10.25 20.44
CA GLU A 451 13.93 11.18 19.41
C GLU A 451 14.44 12.62 19.62
N GLU A 452 14.67 13.03 20.86
CA GLU A 452 15.20 14.37 21.14
C GLU A 452 16.69 14.45 20.80
N ALA A 453 17.47 13.41 21.11
CA ALA A 453 18.87 13.31 20.68
C ALA A 453 18.97 13.34 19.14
N LEU A 454 18.09 12.63 18.43
CA LEU A 454 18.02 12.69 16.96
C LEU A 454 17.68 14.10 16.47
N ARG A 455 16.70 14.77 17.07
CA ARG A 455 16.31 16.15 16.73
C ARG A 455 17.47 17.12 16.87
N ILE A 456 18.21 17.03 17.98
CA ILE A 456 19.39 17.85 18.26
C ILE A 456 20.50 17.54 17.26
N ALA A 457 20.76 16.26 16.97
CA ALA A 457 21.77 15.86 15.99
C ALA A 457 21.46 16.43 14.60
N ILE A 458 20.21 16.29 14.12
CA ILE A 458 19.80 16.84 12.82
C ILE A 458 20.00 18.36 12.79
N ALA A 459 19.64 19.06 13.86
CA ALA A 459 19.75 20.52 13.92
C ALA A 459 21.19 21.03 13.95
N THR A 460 22.10 20.28 14.58
CA THR A 460 23.44 20.78 14.91
C THR A 460 24.56 20.15 14.09
N LYS A 461 24.32 18.97 13.50
CA LYS A 461 25.30 18.19 12.74
C LYS A 461 24.95 18.02 11.27
N GLY A 462 23.71 18.32 10.87
CA GLY A 462 23.24 18.14 9.49
C GLY A 462 22.39 16.88 9.33
N PRO A 463 22.14 16.45 8.08
CA PRO A 463 21.49 15.18 7.78
C PRO A 463 22.11 13.98 8.52
N VAL A 464 21.28 13.06 8.99
CA VAL A 464 21.67 11.90 9.83
C VAL A 464 21.26 10.59 9.15
N SER A 465 22.16 9.60 9.13
CA SER A 465 21.85 8.25 8.64
C SER A 465 20.95 7.57 9.66
N VAL A 466 19.81 7.03 9.23
CA VAL A 466 18.86 6.31 10.09
C VAL A 466 18.43 5.01 9.43
N ALA A 467 18.08 4.01 10.23
CA ALA A 467 17.40 2.81 9.74
C ALA A 467 15.90 2.84 10.09
N ILE A 468 15.08 2.24 9.23
CA ILE A 468 13.64 2.11 9.42
C ILE A 468 13.15 0.70 9.07
N ASP A 469 11.99 0.32 9.59
CA ASP A 469 11.18 -0.77 9.07
C ASP A 469 10.41 -0.29 7.83
N ALA A 470 10.81 -0.77 6.65
CA ALA A 470 10.20 -0.46 5.36
C ALA A 470 9.46 -1.64 4.74
N ALA A 471 9.22 -2.71 5.51
CA ALA A 471 8.60 -3.94 5.01
C ALA A 471 7.14 -3.78 4.58
N HIS A 472 6.47 -2.77 5.13
CA HIS A 472 5.02 -2.58 5.01
C HIS A 472 4.62 -2.04 3.63
N LYS A 473 3.55 -2.60 3.05
CA LYS A 473 3.01 -2.16 1.75
C LYS A 473 2.63 -0.67 1.75
N GLY A 474 2.20 -0.15 2.89
CA GLY A 474 1.89 1.27 3.01
C GLY A 474 3.10 2.17 2.75
N PHE A 475 4.30 1.75 3.15
CA PHE A 475 5.54 2.45 2.85
C PHE A 475 5.92 2.29 1.38
N LEU A 476 5.86 1.06 0.84
CA LEU A 476 6.18 0.78 -0.57
C LEU A 476 5.40 1.67 -1.55
N PHE A 477 4.12 1.91 -1.27
CA PHE A 477 3.24 2.73 -2.12
C PHE A 477 3.03 4.15 -1.62
N TYR A 478 3.78 4.61 -0.62
CA TYR A 478 3.67 5.96 -0.08
C TYR A 478 3.75 7.02 -1.19
N ALA A 479 2.91 8.06 -1.06
CA ALA A 479 2.85 9.18 -1.99
C ALA A 479 3.04 10.53 -1.30
N SER A 480 2.31 10.79 -0.20
CA SER A 480 2.31 12.08 0.48
C SER A 480 1.64 11.99 1.86
N GLY A 481 1.77 13.03 2.68
CA GLY A 481 1.23 13.11 4.04
C GLY A 481 2.14 12.47 5.10
N VAL A 482 1.71 12.46 6.36
CA VAL A 482 2.53 11.92 7.47
C VAL A 482 2.29 10.41 7.57
N PHE A 483 3.30 9.62 7.20
CA PHE A 483 3.26 8.17 7.24
C PHE A 483 3.23 7.67 8.68
N TYR A 484 2.23 6.86 9.00
CA TYR A 484 2.08 6.20 10.29
C TYR A 484 1.52 4.80 10.05
N ASP A 485 2.17 3.80 10.65
CA ASP A 485 1.74 2.40 10.56
C ASP A 485 1.85 1.79 11.96
N PRO A 486 0.74 1.41 12.61
CA PRO A 486 0.79 0.85 13.95
C PRO A 486 1.55 -0.49 14.03
N ASP A 487 1.72 -1.18 12.91
CA ASP A 487 2.38 -2.49 12.84
C ASP A 487 3.89 -2.36 12.53
N CYS A 488 4.40 -1.15 12.34
CA CYS A 488 5.83 -0.90 12.17
C CYS A 488 6.64 -1.31 13.40
N GLY A 489 7.71 -2.07 13.18
CA GLY A 489 8.70 -2.39 14.19
C GLY A 489 9.58 -1.17 14.54
N ASN A 490 10.02 -1.10 15.79
CA ASN A 490 10.91 -0.03 16.26
C ASN A 490 12.15 -0.56 17.02
N THR A 491 12.42 -1.86 16.96
CA THR A 491 13.61 -2.48 17.54
C THR A 491 14.73 -2.59 16.50
N PRO A 492 16.01 -2.67 16.92
CA PRO A 492 17.12 -2.80 15.98
C PRO A 492 17.01 -3.99 15.02
N GLU A 493 16.42 -5.12 15.42
CA GLU A 493 16.23 -6.28 14.54
C GLU A 493 15.11 -6.11 13.52
N ALA A 494 14.15 -5.22 13.75
CA ALA A 494 13.01 -5.01 12.85
C ALA A 494 13.33 -4.07 11.68
N LEU A 495 14.38 -3.24 11.80
CA LEU A 495 14.72 -2.27 10.75
C LEU A 495 15.50 -2.96 9.63
N ASP A 496 15.11 -2.71 8.40
CA ASP A 496 15.62 -3.39 7.22
C ASP A 496 16.00 -2.44 6.09
N HIS A 497 15.74 -1.15 6.24
CA HIS A 497 16.06 -0.14 5.24
C HIS A 497 16.84 1.02 5.84
N ALA A 498 17.88 1.49 5.15
CA ALA A 498 18.70 2.61 5.58
C ALA A 498 18.39 3.83 4.71
N VAL A 499 18.16 4.97 5.36
CA VAL A 499 17.68 6.20 4.76
C VAL A 499 18.34 7.40 5.45
N LEU A 500 18.08 8.61 4.97
CA LEU A 500 18.69 9.83 5.50
C LEU A 500 17.62 10.75 6.08
N ALA A 501 17.68 11.00 7.39
CA ALA A 501 16.86 12.02 8.04
C ALA A 501 17.46 13.40 7.75
N VAL A 502 16.74 14.22 6.98
CA VAL A 502 17.21 15.54 6.49
C VAL A 502 16.46 16.70 7.13
N GLY A 503 15.56 16.43 8.07
CA GLY A 503 14.78 17.46 8.72
C GLY A 503 13.67 16.92 9.60
N TYR A 504 12.88 17.84 10.13
CA TYR A 504 11.68 17.57 10.92
C TYR A 504 10.77 18.79 10.94
N GLY A 505 9.52 18.59 11.32
CA GLY A 505 8.56 19.67 11.51
C GLY A 505 7.19 19.14 11.92
N THR A 506 6.17 19.97 11.72
CA THR A 506 4.78 19.63 12.04
C THR A 506 3.92 19.94 10.82
N LEU A 507 3.12 18.96 10.37
CA LEU A 507 2.12 19.13 9.31
C LEU A 507 0.75 18.81 9.90
N ASN A 508 -0.17 19.76 9.87
CA ASN A 508 -1.55 19.56 10.32
C ASN A 508 -1.67 19.03 11.76
N GLY A 509 -0.80 19.53 12.65
CA GLY A 509 -0.71 19.11 14.04
C GLY A 509 -0.02 17.76 14.27
N GLN A 510 0.56 17.15 13.23
CA GLN A 510 1.31 15.90 13.34
C GLN A 510 2.81 16.15 13.12
N ASP A 511 3.60 15.79 14.13
CA ASP A 511 5.05 15.88 14.09
C ASP A 511 5.65 14.79 13.21
N TYR A 512 6.63 15.17 12.37
CA TYR A 512 7.26 14.25 11.42
C TYR A 512 8.79 14.42 11.37
N TRP A 513 9.46 13.34 10.98
CA TRP A 513 10.81 13.34 10.40
C TRP A 513 10.71 13.48 8.88
N LEU A 514 11.49 14.37 8.29
CA LEU A 514 11.65 14.46 6.84
C LEU A 514 12.79 13.54 6.42
N VAL A 515 12.46 12.49 5.68
CA VAL A 515 13.40 11.42 5.33
C VAL A 515 13.56 11.34 3.81
N LYS A 516 14.81 11.34 3.36
CA LYS A 516 15.22 11.10 1.96
C LYS A 516 15.36 9.60 1.73
N ASN A 517 14.67 9.07 0.73
CA ASN A 517 14.77 7.68 0.30
C ASN A 517 15.71 7.54 -0.92
N SER A 518 16.03 6.30 -1.29
CA SER A 518 16.92 5.91 -2.39
C SER A 518 16.16 5.16 -3.50
N TRP A 519 14.86 5.40 -3.68
CA TRP A 519 14.00 4.69 -4.64
C TRP A 519 13.53 5.57 -5.82
N SER A 520 14.37 6.54 -6.24
CA SER A 520 14.08 7.59 -7.23
C SER A 520 13.10 8.68 -6.79
N THR A 521 13.08 9.78 -7.54
CA THR A 521 12.10 10.87 -7.39
C THR A 521 10.66 10.46 -7.72
N TYR A 522 10.45 9.32 -8.39
CA TYR A 522 9.11 8.84 -8.73
C TYR A 522 8.40 8.15 -7.57
N TRP A 523 9.14 7.80 -6.50
CA TRP A 523 8.59 7.24 -5.27
C TRP A 523 8.29 8.35 -4.25
N GLY A 524 7.25 8.18 -3.43
CA GLY A 524 6.91 9.13 -2.36
C GLY A 524 6.61 10.54 -2.86
N ASN A 525 6.97 11.51 -2.02
CA ASN A 525 6.90 12.94 -2.31
C ASN A 525 8.24 13.41 -2.87
N ASP A 526 8.42 13.22 -4.18
CA ASP A 526 9.67 13.50 -4.91
C ASP A 526 10.91 12.80 -4.33
N GLY A 527 10.74 11.55 -3.88
CA GLY A 527 11.79 10.74 -3.25
C GLY A 527 11.89 10.88 -1.73
N TYR A 528 11.00 11.65 -1.11
CA TYR A 528 10.95 11.87 0.34
C TYR A 528 9.68 11.29 0.97
N VAL A 529 9.76 11.07 2.27
CA VAL A 529 8.64 10.66 3.13
C VAL A 529 8.65 11.49 4.41
N LEU A 530 7.46 11.86 4.89
CA LEU A 530 7.26 12.43 6.22
C LEU A 530 6.92 11.28 7.17
N MET A 531 7.87 10.82 7.97
CA MET A 531 7.66 9.72 8.92
C MET A 531 7.12 10.27 10.24
N SER A 532 6.03 9.73 10.75
CA SER A 532 5.46 10.16 12.03
C SER A 532 6.48 10.01 13.17
N ARG A 533 6.57 11.04 14.02
CA ARG A 533 7.34 11.00 15.28
C ARG A 533 6.61 10.28 16.41
N LYS A 534 5.32 9.97 16.22
CA LYS A 534 4.54 9.28 17.24
C LYS A 534 5.11 7.89 17.50
N ASN A 535 5.44 7.58 18.75
CA ASN A 535 5.88 6.26 19.22
C ASN A 535 7.15 5.72 18.52
N ASN A 536 8.05 6.59 18.05
CA ASN A 536 9.21 6.18 17.24
C ASN A 536 8.79 5.26 16.07
N ASN A 537 7.77 5.70 15.31
CA ASN A 537 7.15 4.91 14.25
C ASN A 537 8.19 4.39 13.25
N CYS A 538 8.17 3.08 12.98
CA CYS A 538 9.15 2.38 12.14
C CYS A 538 10.61 2.53 12.57
N GLY A 539 10.88 2.93 13.81
CA GLY A 539 12.22 2.94 14.40
C GLY A 539 13.18 4.02 13.90
N VAL A 540 12.68 5.15 13.38
CA VAL A 540 13.52 6.24 12.83
C VAL A 540 14.63 6.69 13.80
N ALA A 541 14.36 6.73 15.12
CA ALA A 541 15.34 7.10 16.14
C ALA A 541 16.09 5.90 16.76
N THR A 542 15.84 4.67 16.32
CA THR A 542 16.40 3.46 16.92
C THR A 542 17.86 3.25 16.54
N SER A 543 18.22 3.44 15.28
CA SER A 543 19.59 3.19 14.79
C SER A 543 20.02 4.38 13.92
N ALA A 544 20.45 5.44 14.59
CA ALA A 544 20.82 6.69 13.94
C ALA A 544 22.30 7.06 14.18
N THR A 545 23.00 7.45 13.11
CA THR A 545 24.43 7.77 13.15
C THR A 545 24.76 9.03 12.35
N TYR A 546 25.77 9.77 12.81
CA TYR A 546 26.39 10.84 12.04
C TYR A 546 27.91 10.77 12.11
N VAL A 547 28.59 11.32 11.10
CA VAL A 547 30.05 11.28 11.00
C VAL A 547 30.70 12.55 11.53
N ILE A 548 31.97 12.44 11.92
CA ILE A 548 32.84 13.56 12.25
C ILE A 548 33.81 13.75 11.08
N ILE A 549 33.72 14.90 10.40
CA ILE A 549 34.57 15.24 9.24
C ILE A 549 35.87 15.91 9.69
N GLU A 550 36.98 15.63 8.98
CA GLU A 550 38.33 16.22 9.18
C GLU A 550 38.35 17.74 9.04
#